data_AF-F2L0M1-F1
#
_entry.id   AF-F2L0M1-F1
#
_cell.length_a   1.000
_cell.length_b   1.000
_cell.length_c   1.000
_cell.angle_alpha   90.00
_cell.angle_beta   90.00
_cell.angle_gamma   90.00
#
_symmetry.space_group_name_H-M   'P 1'
#
loop_
_entity.id
_entity.type
_entity.pdbx_description
1 polymer ?
#
loop_
_entity_poly.entity_id
_entity_poly.type
_entity_poly.pdbx_seq_one_letter_code
_entity_poly.pdbx_strand_id
1 'polypeptide(L)'
;MRRVAFVDESGTKSFCNCVVVAGLVVEAAGSYMYWGAGLVDEIRRSLGIVGELKWRRVKRRGGRELVEALLRRFEARHFAVHYTSQRDFEAHLWRFLTDIDADIFVLDTGLADASKFPRAVNKPSHKVPGLQLADLVAGLISERYRGGGCRERPTRP
;
A
#
# COMPACT_ATOMS: atom_id res chain seq x y z
N MET A 1 -15.95 9.71 12.37
CA MET A 1 -14.78 8.92 11.92
C MET A 1 -14.52 9.27 10.48
N ARG A 2 -13.30 9.08 9.98
CA ARG A 2 -13.00 9.26 8.55
C ARG A 2 -12.52 7.95 7.97
N ARG A 3 -13.03 7.60 6.79
CA ARG A 3 -12.57 6.46 6.01
C ARG A 3 -11.34 6.85 5.22
N VAL A 4 -10.20 6.23 5.53
CA VAL A 4 -8.89 6.59 4.99
C VAL A 4 -8.34 5.43 4.20
N ALA A 5 -7.83 5.68 3.00
CA ALA A 5 -7.09 4.72 2.21
C ALA A 5 -5.60 5.10 2.18
N PHE A 6 -4.74 4.27 2.78
CA PHE A 6 -3.28 4.40 2.67
C PHE A 6 -2.80 3.63 1.46
N VAL A 7 -2.10 4.28 0.54
CA VAL A 7 -1.74 3.70 -0.75
C VAL A 7 -0.22 3.76 -0.94
N ASP A 8 0.36 2.60 -1.23
CA ASP A 8 1.78 2.41 -1.49
C ASP A 8 1.97 1.34 -2.57
N GLU A 9 3.18 1.20 -3.08
CA GLU A 9 3.52 0.30 -4.17
C GLU A 9 4.67 -0.67 -3.85
N SER A 10 4.72 -1.76 -4.60
CA SER A 10 5.84 -2.69 -4.59
C SER A 10 6.21 -3.13 -6.00
N GLY A 11 7.44 -2.81 -6.41
CA GLY A 11 7.98 -3.11 -7.73
C GLY A 11 9.24 -2.30 -8.02
N THR A 12 9.93 -2.63 -9.11
CA THR A 12 11.08 -1.85 -9.59
C THR A 12 10.55 -0.65 -10.36
N LYS A 13 10.83 0.58 -9.91
CA LYS A 13 10.39 1.84 -10.55
C LYS A 13 11.15 2.17 -11.84
N SER A 14 11.34 1.20 -12.74
CA SER A 14 11.87 1.46 -14.08
C SER A 14 10.82 1.06 -15.12
N PHE A 15 10.72 1.85 -16.19
CA PHE A 15 9.80 1.60 -17.30
C PHE A 15 9.89 0.15 -17.78
N CYS A 16 8.75 -0.41 -18.17
CA CYS A 16 8.56 -1.83 -18.49
C CYS A 16 8.64 -2.83 -17.32
N ASN A 17 8.44 -2.41 -16.07
CA ASN A 17 8.27 -3.33 -14.94
C ASN A 17 6.83 -3.40 -14.44
N CYS A 18 6.48 -4.58 -13.93
CA CYS A 18 5.22 -4.75 -13.22
C CYS A 18 5.32 -4.16 -11.81
N VAL A 19 4.37 -3.28 -11.50
CA VAL A 19 4.20 -2.69 -10.18
C VAL A 19 2.87 -3.14 -9.60
N VAL A 20 2.90 -3.52 -8.33
CA VAL A 20 1.68 -3.75 -7.55
C VAL A 20 1.45 -2.53 -6.68
N VAL A 21 0.27 -1.93 -6.80
CA VAL A 21 -0.20 -0.88 -5.91
C VAL A 21 -1.23 -1.49 -4.97
N ALA A 22 -1.14 -1.19 -3.69
CA ALA A 22 -2.11 -1.61 -2.70
C ALA A 22 -2.62 -0.44 -1.87
N GLY A 23 -3.92 -0.46 -1.58
CA GLY A 23 -4.62 0.46 -0.70
C GLY A 23 -5.14 -0.28 0.53
N LEU A 24 -4.74 0.16 1.72
CA LEU A 24 -5.25 -0.31 3.00
C LEU A 24 -6.32 0.67 3.51
N VAL A 25 -7.57 0.21 3.61
CA VAL A 25 -8.73 1.04 3.94
C VAL A 25 -9.13 0.85 5.40
N VAL A 26 -9.31 1.96 6.12
CA VAL A 26 -9.50 1.94 7.58
C VAL A 26 -10.44 3.05 8.03
N GLU A 27 -11.12 2.83 9.15
CA GLU A 27 -11.83 3.87 9.88
C GLU A 27 -10.90 4.51 10.92
N ALA A 28 -10.59 5.79 10.74
CA ALA A 28 -9.75 6.54 11.67
C ALA A 28 -10.61 7.43 12.59
N ALA A 29 -10.55 7.15 13.89
CA ALA A 29 -11.01 8.06 14.93
C ALA A 29 -9.86 9.01 15.29
N GLY A 30 -9.84 10.20 14.68
CA GLY A 30 -8.82 11.22 14.89
C GLY A 30 -7.85 11.37 13.71
N SER A 31 -6.61 11.79 14.00
CA SER A 31 -5.62 12.05 12.95
C SER A 31 -5.09 10.76 12.32
N TYR A 32 -5.29 10.62 11.00
CA TYR A 32 -4.78 9.49 10.23
C TYR A 32 -3.24 9.38 10.24
N MET A 33 -2.54 10.48 10.56
CA MET A 33 -1.06 10.53 10.62
C MET A 33 -0.47 9.55 11.64
N TYR A 34 -1.23 9.21 12.68
CA TYR A 34 -0.79 8.31 13.75
C TYR A 34 -1.54 6.97 13.73
N TRP A 35 -2.48 6.80 12.81
CA TRP A 35 -3.24 5.55 12.70
C TRP A 35 -2.28 4.40 12.37
N GLY A 36 -2.44 3.29 13.08
CA GLY A 36 -1.61 2.09 12.90
C GLY A 36 -0.27 2.11 13.64
N ALA A 37 0.07 3.16 14.41
CA ALA A 37 1.33 3.23 15.16
C ALA A 37 1.54 2.00 16.06
N GLY A 38 0.51 1.63 16.85
CA GLY A 38 0.57 0.44 17.71
C GLY A 38 0.78 -0.87 16.95
N LEU A 39 0.18 -1.02 15.76
CA LEU A 39 0.36 -2.21 14.90
C LEU A 39 1.78 -2.27 14.34
N VAL A 40 2.31 -1.14 13.87
CA VAL A 40 3.69 -1.05 13.38
C VAL A 40 4.68 -1.39 14.51
N ASP A 41 4.47 -0.86 15.72
CA ASP A 41 5.34 -1.12 16.85
C ASP A 41 5.22 -2.56 17.38
N GLU A 42 4.03 -3.17 17.32
CA GLU A 42 3.85 -4.60 17.57
C GLU A 42 4.65 -5.44 16.59
N ILE A 43 4.52 -5.20 15.27
CA ILE A 43 5.27 -5.94 14.24
C ILE A 43 6.78 -5.76 14.42
N ARG A 44 7.24 -4.54 14.71
CA ARG A 44 8.66 -4.24 14.97
C ARG A 44 9.19 -5.05 16.15
N ARG A 45 8.48 -5.04 17.28
CA ARG A 45 8.88 -5.76 18.50
C ARG A 45 8.89 -7.27 18.25
N SER A 46 7.83 -7.82 17.65
CA SER A 46 7.72 -9.25 17.36
C SER A 46 8.82 -9.76 16.42
N LEU A 47 9.32 -8.93 15.52
CA LEU A 47 10.33 -9.32 14.53
C LEU A 47 11.75 -8.80 14.83
N GLY A 48 11.93 -8.07 15.93
CA GLY A 48 13.20 -7.42 16.27
C GLY A 48 13.68 -6.44 15.18
N ILE A 49 12.76 -5.69 14.57
CA ILE A 49 13.08 -4.73 13.49
C ILE A 49 13.19 -3.33 14.07
N VAL A 50 14.32 -2.67 13.79
CA VAL A 50 14.54 -1.25 14.08
C VAL A 50 14.31 -0.42 12.80
N GLY A 51 13.67 0.74 12.96
CA GLY A 51 13.39 1.68 11.87
C GLY A 51 12.12 1.33 11.07
N GLU A 52 12.03 1.86 9.85
CA GLU A 52 10.88 1.67 8.97
C GLU A 52 10.62 0.20 8.64
N LEU A 53 9.35 -0.21 8.65
CA LEU A 53 8.94 -1.53 8.18
C LEU A 53 8.93 -1.54 6.66
N LYS A 54 9.68 -2.48 6.07
CA LYS A 54 9.69 -2.78 4.64
C LYS A 54 9.47 -4.26 4.42
N TRP A 55 8.65 -4.62 3.43
CA TRP A 55 8.25 -6.02 3.20
C TRP A 55 9.43 -7.00 3.16
N ARG A 56 10.50 -6.68 2.41
CA ARG A 56 11.68 -7.55 2.27
C ARG A 56 12.31 -7.90 3.63
N ARG A 57 12.32 -6.95 4.57
CA ARG A 57 12.88 -7.15 5.92
C ARG A 57 11.93 -7.95 6.79
N VAL A 58 10.63 -7.62 6.77
CA VAL A 58 9.57 -8.34 7.49
C VAL A 58 9.54 -9.82 7.08
N LYS A 59 9.52 -10.09 5.77
CA LYS A 59 9.58 -11.45 5.23
C LYS A 59 10.80 -12.22 5.71
N ARG A 60 11.99 -11.63 5.64
CA ARG A 60 13.25 -12.30 6.05
C ARG A 60 13.23 -12.70 7.52
N ARG A 61 12.48 -11.97 8.36
CA ARG A 61 12.30 -12.24 9.79
C ARG A 61 11.12 -13.18 10.09
N GLY A 62 10.50 -13.80 9.08
CA GLY A 62 9.38 -14.72 9.26
C GLY A 62 8.02 -14.03 9.45
N GLY A 63 7.91 -12.72 9.26
CA GLY A 63 6.69 -11.94 9.52
C GLY A 63 5.58 -12.07 8.49
N ARG A 64 5.57 -13.11 7.64
CA ARG A 64 4.58 -13.27 6.58
C ARG A 64 3.16 -13.38 7.14
N GLU A 65 2.97 -14.23 8.15
CA GLU A 65 1.66 -14.48 8.75
C GLU A 65 1.07 -13.22 9.41
N LEU A 66 1.92 -12.34 9.95
CA LEU A 66 1.51 -11.05 10.50
C LEU A 66 0.91 -10.15 9.42
N VAL A 67 1.52 -10.10 8.24
CA VAL A 67 1.00 -9.29 7.12
C VAL A 67 -0.24 -9.94 6.51
N GLU A 68 -0.32 -11.27 6.45
CA GLU A 68 -1.54 -11.97 6.06
C GLU A 68 -2.68 -11.73 7.05
N ALA A 69 -2.39 -11.56 8.35
CA ALA A 69 -3.38 -11.17 9.34
C ALA A 69 -3.90 -9.73 9.12
N LEU A 70 -3.05 -8.80 8.66
CA LEU A 70 -3.50 -7.46 8.25
C LEU A 70 -4.51 -7.54 7.10
N LEU A 71 -4.23 -8.35 6.07
CA LEU A 71 -5.15 -8.58 4.94
C LEU A 71 -6.50 -9.19 5.35
N ARG A 72 -6.54 -9.96 6.44
CA ARG A 72 -7.79 -10.52 6.98
C ARG A 72 -8.54 -9.53 7.86
N ARG A 73 -7.82 -8.60 8.51
CA ARG A 73 -8.38 -7.66 9.48
C ARG A 73 -8.90 -6.38 8.84
N PHE A 74 -8.31 -5.96 7.74
CA PHE A 74 -8.61 -4.69 7.08
C PHE A 74 -8.97 -4.92 5.62
N GLU A 75 -9.80 -4.03 5.09
CA GLU A 75 -10.05 -4.01 3.66
C GLU A 75 -8.75 -3.60 2.93
N ALA A 76 -8.32 -4.46 2.00
CA ALA A 76 -7.18 -4.20 1.16
C ALA A 76 -7.60 -4.33 -0.31
N ARG A 77 -7.44 -3.25 -1.06
CA ARG A 77 -7.63 -3.21 -2.52
C ARG A 77 -6.27 -3.17 -3.18
N HIS A 78 -6.14 -3.77 -4.35
CA HIS A 78 -4.90 -3.71 -5.10
C HIS A 78 -5.12 -3.88 -6.59
N PHE A 79 -4.14 -3.43 -7.36
CA PHE A 79 -4.00 -3.77 -8.76
C PHE A 79 -2.52 -4.01 -9.09
N ALA A 80 -2.29 -4.83 -10.11
CA ALA A 80 -0.98 -5.03 -10.69
C ALA A 80 -1.01 -4.46 -12.11
N VAL A 81 -0.05 -3.60 -12.45
CA VAL A 81 0.01 -2.96 -13.76
C VAL A 81 1.42 -3.06 -14.32
N HIS A 82 1.50 -3.29 -15.62
CA HIS A 82 2.66 -2.96 -16.42
C HIS A 82 2.37 -1.65 -17.14
N TYR A 83 3.14 -0.61 -16.85
CA TYR A 83 2.90 0.71 -17.42
C TYR A 83 4.06 1.15 -18.30
N THR A 84 3.73 1.92 -19.33
CA THR A 84 4.69 2.38 -20.35
C THR A 84 5.09 3.85 -20.17
N SER A 85 4.32 4.61 -19.39
CA SER A 85 4.60 6.02 -19.09
C SER A 85 4.04 6.42 -17.73
N GLN A 86 4.51 7.54 -17.18
CA GLN A 86 3.95 8.09 -15.93
C GLN A 86 2.45 8.40 -16.07
N ARG A 87 2.02 8.93 -17.23
CA ARG A 87 0.61 9.25 -17.51
C ARG A 87 -0.27 8.00 -17.50
N ASP A 88 0.24 6.91 -18.07
CA ASP A 88 -0.40 5.60 -18.10
C ASP A 88 -0.59 5.05 -16.67
N PHE A 89 0.48 5.06 -15.87
CA PHE A 89 0.41 4.70 -14.46
C PHE A 89 -0.61 5.55 -13.67
N GLU A 90 -0.59 6.88 -13.85
CA GLU A 90 -1.51 7.79 -13.19
C GLU A 90 -2.98 7.53 -13.58
N ALA A 91 -3.25 7.10 -14.82
CA ALA A 91 -4.59 6.71 -15.25
C ALA A 91 -5.08 5.42 -14.58
N HIS A 92 -4.20 4.42 -14.44
CA HIS A 92 -4.52 3.20 -13.68
C HIS A 92 -4.71 3.49 -12.19
N LEU A 93 -3.85 4.32 -11.60
CA LEU A 93 -3.99 4.75 -10.22
C LEU A 93 -5.31 5.49 -10.00
N TRP A 94 -5.70 6.40 -10.91
CA TRP A 94 -6.97 7.12 -10.77
C TRP A 94 -8.18 6.17 -10.72
N ARG A 95 -8.25 5.21 -11.66
CA ARG A 95 -9.32 4.18 -11.65
C ARG A 95 -9.36 3.42 -10.33
N PHE A 96 -8.19 3.01 -9.84
CA PHE A 96 -8.08 2.35 -8.56
C PHE A 96 -8.60 3.21 -7.38
N LEU A 97 -8.24 4.50 -7.34
CA LEU A 97 -8.70 5.39 -6.28
C LEU A 97 -10.21 5.64 -6.36
N THR A 98 -10.80 5.76 -7.55
CA THR A 98 -12.25 5.96 -7.71
C THR A 98 -13.09 4.76 -7.30
N ASP A 99 -12.52 3.55 -7.38
CA ASP A 99 -13.21 2.31 -7.00
C ASP A 99 -13.22 2.08 -5.48
N ILE A 100 -12.48 2.90 -4.73
CA ILE A 100 -12.40 2.82 -3.26
C ILE A 100 -13.30 3.90 -2.65
N ASP A 101 -14.25 3.47 -1.84
CA ASP A 101 -14.99 4.38 -0.96
C ASP A 101 -14.07 4.86 0.16
N ALA A 102 -13.60 6.10 0.09
CA ALA A 102 -12.77 6.75 1.09
C ALA A 102 -12.98 8.27 1.10
N ASP A 103 -12.89 8.87 2.29
CA ASP A 103 -12.95 10.32 2.48
C ASP A 103 -11.63 10.99 2.08
N ILE A 104 -10.51 10.28 2.24
CA ILE A 104 -9.17 10.77 1.91
C ILE A 104 -8.23 9.63 1.51
N PHE A 105 -7.41 9.90 0.51
CA PHE A 105 -6.32 9.04 0.06
C PHE A 105 -4.99 9.58 0.56
N VAL A 106 -4.24 8.77 1.27
CA VAL A 106 -2.88 9.09 1.71
C VAL A 106 -1.94 8.31 0.81
N LEU A 107 -1.28 8.99 -0.10
CA LEU A 107 -0.36 8.41 -1.07
C LEU A 107 1.08 8.54 -0.55
N ASP A 108 1.90 7.50 -0.72
CA ASP A 108 3.34 7.68 -0.52
C ASP A 108 3.90 8.76 -1.46
N THR A 109 4.85 9.56 -0.99
CA THR A 109 5.49 10.61 -1.80
C THR A 109 6.15 10.05 -3.06
N GLY A 110 6.60 8.80 -3.04
CA GLY A 110 7.22 8.13 -4.18
C GLY A 110 6.23 7.51 -5.16
N LEU A 111 4.93 7.47 -4.86
CA LEU A 111 3.90 6.82 -5.68
C LEU A 111 3.49 7.68 -6.87
N ALA A 112 2.93 8.85 -6.60
CA ALA A 112 2.45 9.82 -7.59
C ALA A 112 2.24 11.20 -6.94
N ASP A 113 2.12 12.25 -7.75
CA ASP A 113 1.75 13.58 -7.28
C ASP A 113 0.26 13.62 -6.89
N ALA A 114 -0.01 13.74 -5.59
CA ALA A 114 -1.35 13.73 -5.04
C ALA A 114 -2.21 14.93 -5.48
N SER A 115 -1.60 16.05 -5.89
CA SER A 115 -2.34 17.24 -6.34
C SER A 115 -3.20 16.97 -7.59
N LYS A 116 -2.88 15.90 -8.32
CA LYS A 116 -3.61 15.44 -9.51
C LYS A 116 -4.87 14.64 -9.19
N PHE A 117 -5.05 14.21 -7.94
CA PHE A 117 -6.14 13.31 -7.54
C PHE A 117 -7.03 13.96 -6.48
N PRO A 118 -8.35 14.04 -6.71
CA PRO A 118 -9.30 14.52 -5.71
C PRO A 118 -9.17 13.79 -4.37
N ARG A 119 -9.20 14.55 -3.27
CA ARG A 119 -9.12 14.04 -1.89
C ARG A 119 -7.84 13.26 -1.59
N ALA A 120 -6.76 13.45 -2.38
CA ALA A 120 -5.48 12.82 -2.11
C ALA A 120 -4.49 13.77 -1.45
N VAL A 121 -3.58 13.22 -0.64
CA VAL A 121 -2.44 13.93 -0.05
C VAL A 121 -1.20 13.06 -0.12
N ASN A 122 -0.04 13.65 -0.40
CA ASN A 122 1.24 12.95 -0.25
C ASN A 122 1.72 13.01 1.20
N LYS A 123 2.21 11.88 1.70
CA LYS A 123 2.97 11.80 2.94
C LYS A 123 4.14 10.84 2.76
N PRO A 124 5.28 11.06 3.44
CA PRO A 124 6.37 10.11 3.40
C PRO A 124 6.06 8.91 4.32
N SER A 125 6.26 7.69 3.81
CA SER A 125 6.03 6.43 4.52
C SER A 125 6.63 6.37 5.95
N HIS A 126 7.85 6.88 6.13
CA HIS A 126 8.55 6.85 7.42
C HIS A 126 7.86 7.70 8.52
N LYS A 127 6.94 8.60 8.16
CA LYS A 127 6.18 9.44 9.11
C LYS A 127 4.75 8.98 9.34
N VAL A 128 4.21 8.10 8.50
CA VAL A 128 2.81 7.67 8.56
C VAL A 128 2.75 6.15 8.68
N PRO A 129 2.40 5.60 9.85
CA PRO A 129 2.40 4.15 10.07
C PRO A 129 1.46 3.40 9.11
N GLY A 130 0.31 3.98 8.76
CA GLY A 130 -0.62 3.41 7.76
C GLY A 130 0.03 3.16 6.39
N LEU A 131 0.92 4.04 5.92
CA LEU A 131 1.66 3.84 4.68
C LEU A 131 2.64 2.67 4.79
N GLN A 132 3.34 2.53 5.93
CA GLN A 132 4.20 1.35 6.14
C GLN A 132 3.41 0.05 6.12
N LEU A 133 2.18 0.03 6.66
CA LEU A 133 1.33 -1.16 6.58
C LEU A 133 0.88 -1.43 5.14
N ALA A 134 0.58 -0.38 4.35
CA ALA A 134 0.29 -0.49 2.92
C ALA A 134 1.49 -1.03 2.11
N ASP A 135 2.74 -0.61 2.39
CA ASP A 135 3.98 -1.16 1.80
C ASP A 135 4.09 -2.67 2.05
N LEU A 136 3.81 -3.11 3.29
CA LEU A 136 3.83 -4.54 3.62
C LEU A 136 2.80 -5.33 2.82
N VAL A 137 1.58 -4.79 2.69
CA VAL A 137 0.50 -5.39 1.91
C VAL A 137 0.88 -5.45 0.43
N ALA A 138 1.34 -4.34 -0.16
CA ALA A 138 1.79 -4.27 -1.55
C ALA A 138 2.91 -5.28 -1.81
N GLY A 139 3.87 -5.38 -0.90
CA GLY A 139 4.99 -6.33 -1.00
C GLY A 139 4.54 -7.78 -0.96
N LEU A 140 3.68 -8.16 -0.01
CA LEU A 140 3.13 -9.52 0.07
C LEU A 140 2.35 -9.89 -1.20
N ILE A 141 1.53 -8.97 -1.70
CA ILE A 141 0.73 -9.17 -2.91
C ILE A 141 1.65 -9.29 -4.14
N SER A 142 2.67 -8.44 -4.26
CA SER A 142 3.65 -8.47 -5.35
C SER A 142 4.32 -9.83 -5.51
N GLU A 143 4.60 -10.53 -4.41
CA GLU A 143 5.15 -11.89 -4.48
C GLU A 143 4.21 -12.88 -5.14
N ARG A 144 2.89 -12.74 -4.95
CA ARG A 144 1.89 -13.60 -5.60
C ARG A 144 1.87 -13.38 -7.10
N TYR A 145 2.08 -12.15 -7.57
CA TYR A 145 2.12 -11.82 -9.01
C TYR A 145 3.43 -12.23 -9.69
N ARG A 146 4.57 -12.15 -8.99
CA ARG A 146 5.88 -12.59 -9.53
C ARG A 146 5.93 -14.09 -9.83
N GLY A 147 5.08 -14.90 -9.20
CA GLY A 147 4.94 -16.32 -9.50
C GLY A 147 3.96 -16.66 -10.64
N GLY A 148 3.16 -15.70 -11.12
CA GLY A 148 2.02 -15.95 -12.03
C GLY A 148 1.93 -15.09 -13.28
N GLY A 149 2.85 -14.13 -13.47
CA GLY A 149 2.86 -13.16 -14.57
C GLY A 149 1.87 -12.01 -14.36
N CYS A 150 2.25 -10.80 -14.79
CA CYS A 150 1.37 -9.63 -14.75
C CYS A 150 0.46 -9.60 -15.97
N ARG A 151 -0.59 -10.42 -15.94
CA ARG A 151 -1.80 -10.17 -16.70
C ARG A 151 -2.80 -9.54 -15.74
N GLU A 152 -3.44 -8.44 -16.12
CA GLU A 152 -4.49 -7.80 -15.32
C GLU A 152 -5.44 -8.86 -14.75
N ARG A 153 -5.34 -9.11 -13.44
CA ARG A 153 -6.33 -9.91 -12.74
C ARG A 153 -7.11 -8.91 -11.88
N PRO A 154 -8.33 -8.53 -12.28
CA PRO A 154 -9.18 -7.76 -11.40
C PRO A 154 -9.39 -8.55 -10.12
N THR A 155 -9.28 -7.87 -8.98
CA THR A 155 -9.71 -8.43 -7.70
C THR A 155 -11.21 -8.65 -7.77
N ARG A 156 -11.67 -9.89 -7.59
CA ARG A 156 -13.10 -10.14 -7.40
C ARG A 156 -13.56 -9.50 -6.08
N PRO A 157 -14.79 -8.97 -6.03
CA PRO A 157 -15.33 -8.30 -4.86
C PRO A 157 -15.30 -9.14 -3.59
#